data_AF-A0AAV5ARI7-F1
#
_entry.id   AF-A0AAV5ARI7-F1
#
_cell.length_a   1.000
_cell.length_b   1.000
_cell.length_c   1.000
_cell.angle_alpha   90.00
_cell.angle_beta   90.00
_cell.angle_gamma   90.00
#
_symmetry.space_group_name_H-M   'P 1'
#
loop_
_entity.id
_entity.type
_entity.pdbx_description
1 polymer ?
#
loop_
_entity_poly.entity_id
_entity_poly.type
_entity_poly.pdbx_seq_one_letter_code
_entity_poly.pdbx_strand_id
1 'polypeptide(L)'
;MYAVGSVQGPVAFVDTTFSGITVPKQAFILAEGSSATTTGITVGDGLIGLGPSAGSNVRSAVGNPSGDPFLDNVFRQNTSTPNFVTVLLQRVGDDEPTINGQFTISEIVPGMENIQSQPQVPVTVVTNQETPNQHWSTLIDAVYGPDGHLVPITSTVPGTPSGKFVVAYDTGFTFPQVPRQLSDAIYGRVQGAEYDQQDGFWIIPCEQELNVTFTIGGNNFTINPLDTSVPSSAVGGKDPNQCIGAFQPLDFDSGNTIDGIMGMAFIRNVYMLINFGDFVDGNPSNQKDPYMQFISTTTASTAHKDFVDSRLNGNDITSESQFALLPASQGQTSSAPKETGVPDSSNPFNSQNIHRFLPYIIAGSVIVGLALLGFLFACCCRRRRSRGIQFTNARSYRALQDPSPPGYNLYSMPPSSQQQGYGAYADPYYRG
;
A
#
# COMPACT_ATOMS: atom_id res chain seq x y z
N MET A 1 -2.25 -4.99 -4.62
CA MET A 1 -3.61 -4.39 -4.71
C MET A 1 -3.56 -2.98 -4.12
N TYR A 2 -4.50 -2.11 -4.43
CA TYR A 2 -4.67 -0.81 -3.75
C TYR A 2 -6.01 -0.85 -3.00
N ALA A 3 -6.04 -0.37 -1.75
CA ALA A 3 -7.31 -0.15 -1.04
C ALA A 3 -8.01 1.13 -1.55
N VAL A 4 -7.23 2.18 -1.83
CA VAL A 4 -7.69 3.44 -2.42
C VAL A 4 -6.85 3.76 -3.65
N GLY A 5 -7.51 4.09 -4.76
CA GLY A 5 -6.86 4.40 -6.03
C GLY A 5 -6.50 3.16 -6.85
N SER A 6 -5.76 3.38 -7.93
CA SER A 6 -5.29 2.34 -8.84
C SER A 6 -4.08 2.83 -9.63
N VAL A 7 -3.34 1.90 -10.23
CA VAL A 7 -2.29 2.17 -11.22
C VAL A 7 -2.46 1.21 -12.39
N GLN A 8 -2.37 1.73 -13.62
CA GLN A 8 -2.31 0.94 -14.84
C GLN A 8 -1.14 1.37 -15.72
N GLY A 9 -0.48 0.40 -16.37
CA GLY A 9 0.63 0.62 -17.28
C GLY A 9 1.18 -0.70 -17.83
N PRO A 10 2.03 -0.67 -18.88
CA PRO A 10 2.78 -1.83 -19.31
C PRO A 10 3.81 -2.25 -18.25
N VAL A 11 4.21 -3.53 -18.26
CA VAL A 11 5.42 -3.95 -17.56
C VAL A 11 6.64 -3.50 -18.35
N ALA A 12 7.51 -2.72 -17.70
CA ALA A 12 8.79 -2.27 -18.21
C ALA A 12 9.93 -2.85 -17.37
N PHE A 13 11.16 -2.73 -17.87
CA PHE A 13 12.37 -3.22 -17.20
C PHE A 13 13.42 -2.10 -17.16
N VAL A 14 13.99 -1.85 -15.98
CA VAL A 14 15.03 -0.82 -15.79
C VAL A 14 16.03 -1.28 -14.72
N ASP A 15 17.28 -0.87 -14.85
CA ASP A 15 18.26 -1.08 -13.78
C ASP A 15 17.86 -0.17 -12.60
N THR A 16 17.59 -0.78 -11.45
CA THR A 16 17.06 -0.09 -10.26
C THR A 16 18.09 -0.14 -9.14
N THR A 17 18.44 1.02 -8.58
CA THR A 17 19.35 1.12 -7.43
C THR A 17 18.60 1.65 -6.21
N PHE A 18 18.67 0.94 -5.09
CA PHE A 18 18.11 1.35 -3.82
C PHE A 18 19.05 0.94 -2.68
N SER A 19 19.28 1.82 -1.71
CA SER A 19 20.23 1.61 -0.59
C SER A 19 21.64 1.15 -1.04
N GLY A 20 22.11 1.64 -2.20
CA GLY A 20 23.40 1.23 -2.79
C GLY A 20 23.42 -0.12 -3.50
N ILE A 21 22.32 -0.88 -3.47
CA ILE A 21 22.18 -2.18 -4.14
C ILE A 21 21.53 -1.97 -5.51
N THR A 22 22.15 -2.45 -6.58
CA THR A 22 21.66 -2.32 -7.96
C THR A 22 21.14 -3.65 -8.50
N VAL A 23 19.83 -3.73 -8.76
CA VAL A 23 19.19 -4.84 -9.47
C VAL A 23 19.11 -4.50 -10.95
N PRO A 24 19.83 -5.20 -11.84
CA PRO A 24 19.73 -4.99 -13.28
C PRO A 24 18.40 -5.53 -13.83
N LYS A 25 17.78 -4.80 -14.77
CA LYS A 25 16.51 -5.17 -15.41
C LYS A 25 15.40 -5.55 -14.41
N GLN A 26 15.22 -4.77 -13.35
CA GLN A 26 14.08 -4.91 -12.46
C GLN A 26 12.78 -4.66 -13.23
N ALA A 27 11.83 -5.60 -13.16
CA ALA A 27 10.50 -5.43 -13.71
C ALA A 27 9.64 -4.50 -12.84
N PHE A 28 8.89 -3.59 -13.45
CA PHE A 28 7.98 -2.67 -12.77
C PHE A 28 6.81 -2.27 -13.69
N ILE A 29 5.77 -1.64 -13.13
CA ILE A 29 4.66 -1.05 -13.91
C ILE A 29 5.02 0.38 -14.27
N LEU A 30 5.13 0.70 -15.55
CA LEU A 30 5.34 2.07 -16.02
C LEU A 30 3.99 2.81 -16.10
N ALA A 31 3.65 3.56 -15.05
CA ALA A 31 2.42 4.36 -15.00
C ALA A 31 2.63 5.72 -15.71
N GLU A 32 2.03 5.90 -16.89
CA GLU A 32 2.14 7.15 -17.64
C GLU A 32 1.04 8.16 -17.28
N GLY A 33 1.41 9.38 -16.86
CA GLY A 33 0.49 10.50 -16.66
C GLY A 33 -0.60 10.25 -15.61
N SER A 34 -1.86 10.48 -15.96
CA SER A 34 -3.01 10.32 -15.06
C SER A 34 -3.45 8.85 -14.85
N SER A 35 -2.62 7.87 -15.23
CA SER A 35 -2.91 6.44 -15.07
C SER A 35 -2.68 5.93 -13.64
N ALA A 36 -2.28 6.83 -12.73
CA ALA A 36 -2.29 6.61 -11.28
C ALA A 36 -3.38 7.48 -10.64
N THR A 37 -4.30 6.86 -9.91
CA THR A 37 -5.35 7.53 -9.12
C THR A 37 -5.14 7.39 -7.61
N THR A 38 -3.91 7.02 -7.20
CA THR A 38 -3.53 6.81 -5.80
C THR A 38 -3.19 8.15 -5.15
N THR A 39 -3.68 8.37 -3.93
CA THR A 39 -3.36 9.57 -3.14
C THR A 39 -1.87 9.60 -2.77
N GLY A 40 -1.26 10.79 -2.81
CA GLY A 40 0.15 10.98 -2.41
C GLY A 40 1.20 10.55 -3.44
N ILE A 41 0.83 10.10 -4.64
CA ILE A 41 1.76 9.82 -5.75
C ILE A 41 1.56 10.87 -6.83
N THR A 42 2.60 11.65 -7.12
CA THR A 42 2.63 12.64 -8.21
C THR A 42 3.58 12.21 -9.34
N VAL A 43 3.69 13.02 -10.40
CA VAL A 43 4.55 12.71 -11.55
C VAL A 43 6.02 12.80 -11.12
N GLY A 44 6.67 11.64 -11.00
CA GLY A 44 8.04 11.49 -10.50
C GLY A 44 8.14 10.59 -9.26
N ASP A 45 7.02 10.35 -8.57
CA ASP A 45 6.93 9.44 -7.43
C ASP A 45 6.68 7.99 -7.88
N GLY A 46 6.82 7.05 -6.95
CA GLY A 46 6.53 5.63 -7.18
C GLY A 46 6.41 4.84 -5.89
N LEU A 47 6.00 3.57 -5.99
CA LEU A 47 5.94 2.63 -4.87
C LEU A 47 6.84 1.42 -5.14
N ILE A 48 7.60 1.01 -4.13
CA ILE A 48 8.32 -0.26 -4.12
C ILE A 48 7.49 -1.23 -3.27
N GLY A 49 6.96 -2.29 -3.89
CA GLY A 49 6.24 -3.33 -3.17
C GLY A 49 7.21 -4.17 -2.33
N LEU A 50 7.00 -4.19 -1.01
CA LEU A 50 7.77 -4.99 -0.06
C LEU A 50 7.13 -6.36 0.24
N GLY A 51 5.93 -6.62 -0.30
CA GLY A 51 5.13 -7.81 -0.02
C GLY A 51 5.63 -9.10 -0.70
N PRO A 52 5.08 -10.27 -0.31
CA PRO A 52 5.43 -11.55 -0.91
C PRO A 52 5.22 -11.60 -2.42
N SER A 53 6.17 -12.19 -3.16
CA SER A 53 6.17 -12.25 -4.63
C SER A 53 4.95 -12.95 -5.25
N ALA A 54 4.26 -13.79 -4.47
CA ALA A 54 3.04 -14.47 -4.87
C ALA A 54 1.86 -13.51 -5.16
N GLY A 55 1.82 -12.34 -4.50
CA GLY A 55 0.84 -11.27 -4.75
C GLY A 55 1.24 -10.27 -5.84
N SER A 56 2.37 -10.49 -6.54
CA SER A 56 2.88 -9.53 -7.53
C SER A 56 2.19 -9.67 -8.89
N ASN A 57 1.41 -8.65 -9.28
CA ASN A 57 0.83 -8.53 -10.62
C ASN A 57 1.90 -8.47 -11.72
N VAL A 58 3.08 -7.89 -11.44
CA VAL A 58 4.21 -7.85 -12.38
C VAL A 58 4.75 -9.27 -12.60
N ARG A 59 4.94 -10.03 -11.53
CA ARG A 59 5.35 -11.44 -11.58
C ARG A 59 4.38 -12.27 -12.39
N SER A 60 3.08 -12.12 -12.11
CA SER A 60 2.00 -12.81 -12.81
C SER A 60 2.00 -12.48 -14.32
N ALA A 61 2.11 -11.21 -14.68
CA ALA A 61 2.12 -10.77 -16.08
C ALA A 61 3.36 -11.22 -16.88
N VAL A 62 4.52 -11.33 -16.24
CA VAL A 62 5.78 -11.79 -16.88
C VAL A 62 5.90 -13.31 -16.89
N GLY A 63 5.28 -14.01 -15.93
CA GLY A 63 5.18 -15.47 -15.88
C GLY A 63 6.50 -16.23 -15.64
N ASN A 64 7.60 -15.55 -15.26
CA ASN A 64 8.92 -16.16 -15.08
C ASN A 64 9.84 -15.31 -14.16
N PRO A 65 11.00 -15.84 -13.69
CA PRO A 65 12.01 -15.17 -12.83
C PRO A 65 12.32 -13.69 -13.09
N SER A 66 12.27 -13.23 -14.35
CA SER A 66 12.51 -11.81 -14.66
C SER A 66 11.44 -10.84 -14.12
N GLY A 67 10.25 -11.34 -13.75
CA GLY A 67 9.17 -10.53 -13.18
C GLY A 67 9.16 -10.44 -11.65
N ASP A 68 10.17 -10.96 -10.96
CA ASP A 68 10.18 -10.98 -9.49
C ASP A 68 10.30 -9.57 -8.87
N PRO A 69 9.75 -9.34 -7.65
CA PRO A 69 9.93 -8.11 -6.91
C PRO A 69 11.39 -7.76 -6.63
N PHE A 70 11.63 -6.51 -6.26
CA PHE A 70 12.96 -5.99 -5.99
C PHE A 70 13.71 -6.77 -4.89
N LEU A 71 13.04 -7.07 -3.77
CA LEU A 71 13.68 -7.77 -2.65
C LEU A 71 14.05 -9.23 -2.98
N ASP A 72 13.16 -9.98 -3.65
CA ASP A 72 13.47 -11.32 -4.17
C ASP A 72 14.73 -11.31 -5.08
N ASN A 73 14.88 -10.27 -5.90
CA ASN A 73 16.06 -10.09 -6.74
C ASN A 73 17.33 -9.73 -5.94
N VAL A 74 17.23 -8.87 -4.93
CA VAL A 74 18.35 -8.52 -4.03
C VAL A 74 18.85 -9.75 -3.27
N PHE A 75 17.94 -10.50 -2.63
CA PHE A 75 18.30 -11.67 -1.82
C PHE A 75 18.91 -12.79 -2.67
N ARG A 76 18.43 -13.01 -3.91
CA ARG A 76 19.06 -13.97 -4.84
C ARG A 76 20.40 -13.53 -5.39
N GLN A 77 20.69 -12.23 -5.45
CA GLN A 77 22.00 -11.72 -5.91
C GLN A 77 23.11 -11.93 -4.87
N ASN A 78 22.78 -11.94 -3.58
CA ASN A 78 23.75 -12.16 -2.51
C ASN A 78 23.24 -13.15 -1.44
N THR A 79 23.42 -14.44 -1.71
CA THR A 79 23.09 -15.52 -0.75
C THR A 79 24.08 -15.62 0.43
N SER A 80 25.04 -14.70 0.56
CA SER A 80 25.95 -14.62 1.73
C SER A 80 25.40 -13.70 2.82
N THR A 81 24.35 -12.93 2.53
CA THR A 81 23.64 -12.06 3.47
C THR A 81 22.28 -12.65 3.86
N PRO A 82 21.74 -12.40 5.07
CA PRO A 82 20.43 -12.89 5.47
C PRO A 82 19.27 -12.23 4.70
N ASN A 83 18.20 -13.00 4.44
CA ASN A 83 17.03 -12.53 3.69
C ASN A 83 16.00 -11.79 4.58
N PHE A 84 16.37 -10.67 5.17
CA PHE A 84 15.42 -9.85 5.94
C PHE A 84 15.47 -8.36 5.58
N VAL A 85 14.40 -7.66 5.91
CA VAL A 85 14.36 -6.19 5.96
C VAL A 85 14.02 -5.75 7.37
N THR A 86 14.40 -4.53 7.75
CA THR A 86 13.92 -3.92 9.00
C THR A 86 13.32 -2.55 8.78
N VAL A 87 12.37 -2.20 9.63
CA VAL A 87 11.62 -0.95 9.60
C VAL A 87 11.65 -0.33 11.00
N LEU A 88 12.22 0.87 11.09
CA LEU A 88 12.08 1.78 12.21
C LEU A 88 11.36 3.03 11.70
N LEU A 89 10.17 3.33 12.23
CA LEU A 89 9.40 4.52 11.84
C LEU A 89 9.30 5.47 13.03
N GLN A 90 9.68 6.74 12.84
CA GLN A 90 9.63 7.76 13.89
C GLN A 90 8.45 8.72 13.66
N ARG A 91 8.13 9.57 14.64
CA ARG A 91 7.13 10.63 14.47
C ARG A 91 7.82 11.88 13.96
N VAL A 92 7.11 12.64 13.13
CA VAL A 92 7.58 13.95 12.68
C VAL A 92 7.51 14.91 13.86
N GLY A 93 8.67 15.36 14.34
CA GLY A 93 8.79 16.22 15.52
C GLY A 93 9.43 15.56 16.74
N ASP A 94 9.79 14.27 16.68
CA ASP A 94 10.75 13.70 17.63
C ASP A 94 12.10 14.44 17.50
N ASP A 95 12.88 14.58 18.59
CA ASP A 95 14.01 15.53 18.75
C ASP A 95 15.21 15.44 17.76
N GLU A 96 15.18 14.57 16.75
CA GLU A 96 16.27 14.38 15.79
C GLU A 96 16.06 15.11 14.44
N PRO A 97 16.87 16.13 14.08
CA PRO A 97 16.52 17.05 12.97
C PRO A 97 16.57 16.50 11.54
N THR A 98 16.93 15.23 11.31
CA THR A 98 17.29 14.74 9.94
C THR A 98 16.86 13.33 9.55
N ILE A 99 16.44 12.46 10.48
CA ILE A 99 16.03 11.08 10.16
C ILE A 99 14.63 10.84 10.77
N ASN A 100 13.63 10.64 9.90
CA ASN A 100 12.24 10.38 10.28
C ASN A 100 11.89 8.87 10.33
N GLY A 101 12.91 8.01 10.24
CA GLY A 101 12.80 6.56 10.16
C GLY A 101 13.93 5.95 9.33
N GLN A 102 14.11 4.64 9.47
CA GLN A 102 15.12 3.85 8.75
C GLN A 102 14.48 2.59 8.17
N PHE A 103 14.80 2.31 6.91
CA PHE A 103 14.52 1.04 6.25
C PHE A 103 15.85 0.41 5.86
N THR A 104 16.06 -0.86 6.20
CA THR A 104 17.31 -1.58 5.92
C THR A 104 17.04 -2.89 5.18
N ILE A 105 18.04 -3.38 4.44
CA ILE A 105 18.02 -4.68 3.77
C ILE A 105 19.23 -5.48 4.28
N SER A 106 19.01 -6.67 4.82
CA SER A 106 20.03 -7.55 5.42
C SER A 106 20.83 -6.98 6.61
N GLU A 107 20.46 -5.81 7.12
CA GLU A 107 21.18 -5.05 8.16
C GLU A 107 20.27 -4.68 9.32
N ILE A 108 20.82 -4.58 10.53
CA ILE A 108 20.09 -4.12 11.72
C ILE A 108 20.52 -2.69 12.04
N VAL A 109 19.58 -1.85 12.47
CA VAL A 109 19.84 -0.48 12.92
C VAL A 109 20.74 -0.54 14.18
N PRO A 110 21.88 0.19 14.22
CA PRO A 110 22.78 0.17 15.37
C PRO A 110 22.07 0.47 16.70
N GLY A 111 22.31 -0.35 17.71
CA GLY A 111 21.64 -0.29 19.01
C GLY A 111 20.37 -1.14 19.13
N MET A 112 19.88 -1.73 18.02
CA MET A 112 18.70 -2.59 17.99
C MET A 112 19.04 -4.08 17.75
N GLU A 113 20.30 -4.49 17.99
CA GLU A 113 20.80 -5.85 17.76
C GLU A 113 20.07 -6.91 18.60
N ASN A 114 19.47 -6.50 19.72
CA ASN A 114 18.61 -7.34 20.54
C ASN A 114 17.35 -7.85 19.80
N ILE A 115 17.01 -7.34 18.60
CA ILE A 115 15.91 -7.90 17.78
C ILE A 115 16.13 -9.37 17.45
N GLN A 116 17.38 -9.79 17.25
CA GLN A 116 17.73 -11.19 16.96
C GLN A 116 17.40 -12.14 18.12
N SER A 117 17.29 -11.62 19.35
CA SER A 117 16.93 -12.40 20.55
C SER A 117 15.42 -12.47 20.83
N GLN A 118 14.59 -11.75 20.07
CA GLN A 118 13.14 -11.75 20.25
C GLN A 118 12.49 -13.05 19.73
N PRO A 119 11.29 -13.42 20.20
CA PRO A 119 10.54 -14.53 19.63
C PRO A 119 10.36 -14.38 18.12
N GLN A 120 10.72 -15.41 17.37
CA GLN A 120 10.39 -15.49 15.94
C GLN A 120 8.91 -15.82 15.81
N VAL A 121 8.11 -14.84 15.38
CA VAL A 121 6.67 -14.99 15.18
C VAL A 121 6.45 -15.49 13.75
N PRO A 122 5.93 -16.72 13.52
CA PRO A 122 5.74 -17.24 12.17
C PRO A 122 4.80 -16.37 11.36
N VAL A 123 5.08 -16.22 10.06
CA VAL A 123 4.14 -15.59 9.13
C VAL A 123 2.96 -16.53 8.90
N THR A 124 1.73 -16.01 8.96
CA THR A 124 0.52 -16.77 8.67
C THR A 124 0.46 -17.07 7.17
N VAL A 125 0.63 -18.34 6.80
CA VAL A 125 0.57 -18.79 5.40
C VAL A 125 -0.89 -19.03 5.00
N VAL A 126 -1.34 -18.37 3.93
CA VAL A 126 -2.69 -18.53 3.37
C VAL A 126 -2.79 -19.83 2.55
N THR A 127 -4.01 -20.30 2.28
CA THR A 127 -4.18 -21.52 1.47
C THR A 127 -3.72 -21.32 0.01
N ASN A 128 -3.42 -22.41 -0.71
CA ASN A 128 -3.00 -22.35 -2.12
C ASN A 128 -4.00 -21.62 -3.06
N GLN A 129 -5.28 -21.54 -2.68
CA GLN A 129 -6.30 -20.81 -3.46
C GLN A 129 -6.21 -19.30 -3.19
N GLU A 130 -5.82 -18.92 -1.97
CA GLU A 130 -5.67 -17.54 -1.51
C GLU A 130 -4.25 -16.99 -1.68
N THR A 131 -3.34 -17.73 -2.31
CA THR A 131 -1.94 -17.32 -2.53
C THR A 131 -1.73 -15.89 -3.05
N PRO A 132 -2.57 -15.32 -3.95
CA PRO A 132 -2.47 -13.90 -4.34
C PRO A 132 -2.69 -12.90 -3.20
N ASN A 133 -3.38 -13.31 -2.13
CA ASN A 133 -3.70 -12.56 -0.92
C ASN A 133 -2.70 -12.84 0.22
N GLN A 134 -1.52 -13.42 -0.06
CA GLN A 134 -0.49 -13.61 0.96
C GLN A 134 0.12 -12.27 1.38
N HIS A 135 0.01 -11.94 2.66
CA HIS A 135 0.59 -10.75 3.28
C HIS A 135 1.74 -11.11 4.24
N TRP A 136 2.52 -10.11 4.66
CA TRP A 136 3.32 -10.21 5.89
C TRP A 136 2.37 -10.11 7.07
N SER A 137 1.88 -11.24 7.56
CA SER A 137 0.87 -11.30 8.59
C SER A 137 1.25 -12.26 9.72
N THR A 138 0.81 -11.97 10.95
CA THR A 138 1.01 -12.85 12.11
C THR A 138 -0.22 -12.86 13.01
N LEU A 139 -0.19 -13.68 14.07
CA LEU A 139 -1.23 -13.70 15.11
C LEU A 139 -0.96 -12.61 16.16
N ILE A 140 -1.96 -11.78 16.43
CA ILE A 140 -2.10 -11.07 17.69
C ILE A 140 -2.60 -12.06 18.75
N ASP A 141 -1.90 -12.15 19.87
CA ASP A 141 -2.21 -13.07 20.98
C ASP A 141 -3.32 -12.53 21.89
N ALA A 142 -3.32 -11.22 22.11
CA ALA A 142 -4.26 -10.48 22.97
C ALA A 142 -4.17 -8.97 22.68
N VAL A 143 -5.20 -8.21 23.07
CA VAL A 143 -5.13 -6.74 23.14
C VAL A 143 -5.77 -6.27 24.44
N TYR A 144 -5.11 -5.36 25.13
CA TYR A 144 -5.63 -4.68 26.30
C TYR A 144 -6.07 -3.27 25.92
N GLY A 145 -7.31 -2.94 26.25
CA GLY A 145 -7.92 -1.65 25.95
C GLY A 145 -7.51 -0.55 26.94
N PRO A 146 -7.95 0.70 26.70
CA PRO A 146 -7.62 1.86 27.54
C PRO A 146 -8.06 1.77 29.01
N ASP A 147 -8.89 0.80 29.38
CA ASP A 147 -9.29 0.53 30.76
C ASP A 147 -8.48 -0.60 31.43
N GLY A 148 -7.45 -1.11 30.76
CA GLY A 148 -6.58 -2.19 31.23
C GLY A 148 -7.16 -3.61 31.10
N HIS A 149 -8.37 -3.77 30.58
CA HIS A 149 -8.99 -5.09 30.39
C HIS A 149 -8.68 -5.69 29.02
N LEU A 150 -8.66 -7.03 28.97
CA LEU A 150 -8.57 -7.78 27.72
C LEU A 150 -9.79 -7.49 26.83
N VAL A 151 -9.55 -7.07 25.60
CA VAL A 151 -10.59 -6.92 24.57
C VAL A 151 -10.84 -8.30 23.93
N PRO A 152 -12.03 -8.91 24.09
CA PRO A 152 -12.31 -10.21 23.49
C PRO A 152 -12.54 -10.03 21.98
N ILE A 153 -11.73 -10.69 21.15
CA ILE A 153 -11.84 -10.67 19.69
C ILE A 153 -12.06 -12.10 19.17
N THR A 154 -12.91 -12.23 18.16
CA THR A 154 -13.11 -13.46 17.39
C THR A 154 -12.63 -13.23 15.96
N SER A 155 -11.65 -14.01 15.53
CA SER A 155 -11.15 -14.01 14.15
C SER A 155 -12.20 -14.58 13.18
N THR A 156 -12.29 -14.00 11.99
CA THR A 156 -13.02 -14.58 10.84
C THR A 156 -12.13 -15.49 10.00
N VAL A 157 -10.81 -15.41 10.16
CA VAL A 157 -9.84 -16.27 9.46
C VAL A 157 -9.96 -17.73 9.92
N PRO A 158 -10.21 -18.69 9.01
CA PRO A 158 -10.39 -20.09 9.39
C PRO A 158 -9.15 -20.72 10.04
N GLY A 159 -9.35 -21.42 11.15
CA GLY A 159 -8.29 -22.14 11.86
C GLY A 159 -7.51 -21.31 12.89
N THR A 160 -7.80 -20.00 13.01
CA THR A 160 -7.20 -19.14 14.04
C THR A 160 -7.53 -19.65 15.46
N PRO A 161 -6.56 -19.74 16.38
CA PRO A 161 -6.81 -20.10 17.78
C PRO A 161 -7.78 -19.13 18.47
N SER A 162 -8.63 -19.66 19.36
CA SER A 162 -9.60 -18.83 20.12
C SER A 162 -8.90 -17.72 20.92
N GLY A 163 -9.45 -16.51 20.86
CA GLY A 163 -8.90 -15.30 21.49
C GLY A 163 -7.80 -14.60 20.68
N LYS A 164 -7.33 -15.19 19.57
CA LYS A 164 -6.35 -14.60 18.66
C LYS A 164 -7.00 -14.12 17.37
N PHE A 165 -6.29 -13.27 16.63
CA PHE A 165 -6.67 -12.80 15.30
C PHE A 165 -5.45 -12.53 14.43
N VAL A 166 -5.59 -12.65 13.12
CA VAL A 166 -4.51 -12.52 12.13
C VAL A 166 -4.46 -11.08 11.63
N VAL A 167 -3.29 -10.45 11.62
CA VAL A 167 -3.13 -9.09 11.07
C VAL A 167 -1.97 -9.03 10.09
N ALA A 168 -2.14 -8.30 8.98
CA ALA A 168 -1.05 -7.90 8.11
C ALA A 168 -0.31 -6.68 8.68
N TYR A 169 0.98 -6.53 8.40
CA TYR A 169 1.76 -5.34 8.74
C TYR A 169 2.08 -4.59 7.44
N ASP A 170 1.63 -3.34 7.33
CA ASP A 170 1.68 -2.58 6.08
C ASP A 170 2.21 -1.17 6.31
N THR A 171 3.45 -0.93 5.86
CA THR A 171 4.09 0.38 5.90
C THR A 171 3.44 1.41 4.97
N GLY A 172 2.62 0.96 4.00
CA GLY A 172 1.84 1.81 3.09
C GLY A 172 0.50 2.27 3.66
N PHE A 173 0.07 1.74 4.80
CA PHE A 173 -1.23 2.06 5.40
C PHE A 173 -1.07 3.04 6.57
N THR A 174 -1.70 4.21 6.52
CA THR A 174 -1.53 5.24 7.57
C THR A 174 -2.18 4.87 8.90
N PHE A 175 -3.47 4.53 8.86
CA PHE A 175 -4.30 4.22 10.02
C PHE A 175 -4.55 2.72 10.10
N PRO A 176 -4.12 2.02 11.18
CA PRO A 176 -4.43 0.61 11.37
C PRO A 176 -5.92 0.32 11.20
N GLN A 177 -6.23 -0.71 10.41
CA GLN A 177 -7.57 -1.25 10.25
C GLN A 177 -7.72 -2.45 11.17
N VAL A 178 -8.67 -2.43 12.09
CA VAL A 178 -8.83 -3.47 13.11
C VAL A 178 -10.25 -4.03 13.14
N PRO A 179 -10.47 -5.21 13.73
CA PRO A 179 -11.81 -5.71 13.98
C PRO A 179 -12.66 -4.63 14.67
N ARG A 180 -13.89 -4.43 14.20
CA ARG A 180 -14.77 -3.33 14.67
C ARG A 180 -14.89 -3.26 16.20
N GLN A 181 -15.02 -4.42 16.83
CA GLN A 181 -15.08 -4.56 18.29
C GLN A 181 -13.83 -4.03 19.00
N LEU A 182 -12.64 -4.09 18.40
CA LEU A 182 -11.42 -3.51 18.95
C LEU A 182 -11.43 -1.99 18.84
N SER A 183 -11.83 -1.43 17.69
CA SER A 183 -11.98 0.01 17.52
C SER A 183 -12.99 0.59 18.53
N ASP A 184 -14.16 -0.05 18.65
CA ASP A 184 -15.20 0.32 19.63
C ASP A 184 -14.69 0.24 21.08
N ALA A 185 -13.88 -0.77 21.42
CA ALA A 185 -13.29 -0.91 22.75
C ALA A 185 -12.22 0.15 23.07
N ILE A 186 -11.53 0.69 22.06
CA ILE A 186 -10.54 1.76 22.22
C ILE A 186 -11.25 3.12 22.39
N TYR A 187 -12.22 3.46 21.54
CA TYR A 187 -12.75 4.82 21.46
C TYR A 187 -14.17 5.00 22.03
N GLY A 188 -15.04 4.00 21.93
CA GLY A 188 -16.48 4.16 22.16
C GLY A 188 -16.87 4.57 23.59
N ARG A 189 -15.95 4.42 24.55
CA ARG A 189 -16.15 4.81 25.97
C ARG A 189 -15.51 6.15 26.34
N VAL A 190 -14.89 6.85 25.41
CA VAL A 190 -14.33 8.19 25.66
C VAL A 190 -15.45 9.22 25.85
N GLN A 191 -15.30 10.13 26.81
CA GLN A 191 -16.28 11.20 27.03
C GLN A 191 -16.32 12.13 25.83
N GLY A 192 -17.51 12.34 25.25
CA GLY A 192 -17.67 13.15 24.04
C GLY A 192 -17.18 12.49 22.74
N ALA A 193 -16.97 11.17 22.73
CA ALA A 193 -16.72 10.44 21.50
C ALA A 193 -17.93 10.47 20.55
N GLU A 194 -17.66 10.44 19.25
CA GLU A 194 -18.63 10.24 18.18
C GLU A 194 -18.01 9.35 17.09
N TYR A 195 -18.79 8.47 16.47
CA TYR A 195 -18.36 7.73 15.28
C TYR A 195 -18.98 8.34 14.03
N ASP A 196 -18.14 8.89 13.16
CA ASP A 196 -18.55 9.41 11.86
C ASP A 196 -18.89 8.24 10.93
N GLN A 197 -20.19 8.08 10.65
CA GLN A 197 -20.68 7.02 9.75
C GLN A 197 -20.41 7.28 8.28
N GLN A 198 -20.14 8.53 7.89
CA GLN A 198 -19.88 8.90 6.50
C GLN A 198 -18.42 8.60 6.14
N ASP A 199 -17.50 9.02 7.00
CA ASP A 199 -16.06 8.95 6.73
C ASP A 199 -15.37 7.77 7.49
N GLY A 200 -16.10 7.05 8.34
CA GLY A 200 -15.72 5.72 8.85
C GLY A 200 -14.80 5.71 10.07
N PHE A 201 -14.67 6.82 10.79
CA PHE A 201 -13.71 6.97 11.89
C PHE A 201 -14.34 7.46 13.20
N TRP A 202 -13.62 7.25 14.30
CA TRP A 202 -13.94 7.84 15.59
C TRP A 202 -13.39 9.27 15.70
N ILE A 203 -14.19 10.17 16.27
CA ILE A 203 -13.81 11.51 16.71
C ILE A 203 -13.81 11.52 18.24
N ILE A 204 -12.73 12.01 18.85
CA ILE A 204 -12.55 12.12 20.30
C ILE A 204 -11.91 13.48 20.68
N PRO A 205 -11.99 13.93 21.95
CA PRO A 205 -11.20 15.06 22.42
C PRO A 205 -9.68 14.78 22.32
N CYS A 206 -8.90 15.75 21.81
CA CYS A 206 -7.45 15.59 21.64
C CYS A 206 -6.64 15.48 22.94
N GLU A 207 -7.24 15.84 24.08
CA GLU A 207 -6.67 15.74 25.42
C GLU A 207 -6.83 14.34 26.05
N GLN A 208 -7.64 13.46 25.44
CA GLN A 208 -7.84 12.10 25.94
C GLN A 208 -6.61 11.21 25.67
N GLU A 209 -5.92 10.82 26.74
CA GLU A 209 -4.93 9.75 26.69
C GLU A 209 -5.63 8.39 26.56
N LEU A 210 -5.12 7.49 25.70
CA LEU A 210 -5.62 6.13 25.54
C LEU A 210 -4.46 5.13 25.58
N ASN A 211 -4.46 4.28 26.61
CA ASN A 211 -3.41 3.29 26.84
C ASN A 211 -3.77 1.93 26.21
N VAL A 212 -3.29 1.67 25.00
CA VAL A 212 -3.55 0.41 24.27
C VAL A 212 -2.29 -0.45 24.26
N THR A 213 -2.41 -1.76 24.50
CA THR A 213 -1.27 -2.70 24.44
C THR A 213 -1.64 -3.96 23.67
N PHE A 214 -0.84 -4.29 22.65
CA PHE A 214 -0.96 -5.52 21.87
C PHE A 214 0.02 -6.58 22.37
N THR A 215 -0.40 -7.84 22.46
CA THR A 215 0.49 -8.97 22.74
C THR A 215 0.78 -9.74 21.46
N ILE A 216 2.04 -9.97 21.13
CA ILE A 216 2.49 -10.67 19.92
C ILE A 216 3.69 -11.57 20.27
N GLY A 217 3.63 -12.86 19.96
CA GLY A 217 4.67 -13.82 20.33
C GLY A 217 4.87 -13.94 21.85
N GLY A 218 3.85 -13.63 22.64
CA GLY A 218 3.92 -13.54 24.11
C GLY A 218 4.52 -12.24 24.68
N ASN A 219 5.00 -11.32 23.84
CA ASN A 219 5.55 -10.03 24.26
C ASN A 219 4.50 -8.90 24.15
N ASN A 220 4.55 -7.93 25.06
CA ASN A 220 3.64 -6.78 25.08
C ASN A 220 4.25 -5.54 24.39
N PHE A 221 3.47 -4.93 23.51
CA PHE A 221 3.79 -3.73 22.74
C PHE A 221 2.75 -2.65 23.06
N THR A 222 3.12 -1.71 23.93
CA THR A 222 2.30 -0.53 24.26
C THR A 222 2.35 0.46 23.10
N ILE A 223 1.19 0.98 22.71
CA ILE A 223 1.06 2.03 21.71
C ILE A 223 1.17 3.38 22.40
N ASN A 224 2.00 4.28 21.88
CA ASN A 224 2.05 5.66 22.35
C ASN A 224 0.67 6.32 22.13
N PRO A 225 0.08 6.99 23.15
CA PRO A 225 -1.21 7.68 23.00
C PRO A 225 -1.26 8.66 21.80
N LEU A 226 -0.13 9.26 21.40
CA LEU A 226 0.00 10.10 20.20
C LEU A 226 -0.24 9.36 18.87
N ASP A 227 -0.11 8.03 18.85
CA ASP A 227 -0.48 7.18 17.71
C ASP A 227 -1.87 6.55 17.87
N THR A 228 -2.53 6.68 19.02
CA THR A 228 -3.93 6.25 19.16
C THR A 228 -4.91 7.26 18.56
N SER A 229 -4.53 8.54 18.45
CA SER A 229 -5.34 9.56 17.79
C SER A 229 -4.51 10.68 17.18
N VAL A 230 -4.95 11.24 16.05
CA VAL A 230 -4.28 12.38 15.39
C VAL A 230 -5.18 13.62 15.39
N PRO A 231 -4.66 14.86 15.49
CA PRO A 231 -5.48 16.06 15.38
C PRO A 231 -6.24 16.11 14.06
N SER A 232 -7.52 16.47 14.08
CA SER A 232 -8.35 16.48 12.86
C SER A 232 -7.76 17.40 11.78
N SER A 233 -7.10 18.49 12.20
CA SER A 233 -6.37 19.42 11.34
C SER A 233 -5.25 18.78 10.51
N ALA A 234 -4.63 17.70 11.00
CA ALA A 234 -3.60 16.95 10.25
C ALA A 234 -4.17 16.18 9.05
N VAL A 235 -5.50 16.02 8.99
CA VAL A 235 -6.24 15.28 7.94
C VAL A 235 -7.36 16.12 7.31
N GLY A 236 -7.27 17.45 7.41
CA GLY A 236 -8.18 18.39 6.74
C GLY A 236 -9.44 18.77 7.54
N GLY A 237 -9.59 18.27 8.76
CA GLY A 237 -10.55 18.74 9.74
C GLY A 237 -10.30 20.19 10.18
N LYS A 238 -11.31 20.80 10.79
CA LYS A 238 -11.30 22.24 11.13
C LYS A 238 -11.24 22.55 12.62
N ASP A 239 -11.55 21.58 13.48
CA ASP A 239 -11.50 21.75 14.92
C ASP A 239 -10.16 21.19 15.46
N PRO A 240 -9.23 22.05 15.94
CA PRO A 240 -7.94 21.60 16.45
C PRO A 240 -8.06 20.82 17.78
N ASN A 241 -9.21 20.90 18.47
CA ASN A 241 -9.44 20.19 19.74
C ASN A 241 -10.05 18.79 19.51
N GLN A 242 -10.51 18.50 18.29
CA GLN A 242 -11.00 17.18 17.90
C GLN A 242 -9.88 16.36 17.25
N CYS A 243 -9.78 15.10 17.67
CA CYS A 243 -8.82 14.14 17.17
C CYS A 243 -9.53 12.93 16.56
N ILE A 244 -8.95 12.40 15.48
CA ILE A 244 -9.44 11.20 14.80
C ILE A 244 -8.74 9.97 15.38
N GLY A 245 -9.52 8.96 15.76
CA GLY A 245 -9.02 7.66 16.21
C GLY A 245 -8.27 6.93 15.10
N ALA A 246 -7.01 6.59 15.34
CA ALA A 246 -6.12 5.99 14.34
C ALA A 246 -6.39 4.49 14.09
N PHE A 247 -6.98 3.76 15.04
CA PHE A 247 -7.31 2.34 14.92
C PHE A 247 -8.75 2.19 14.41
N GLN A 248 -8.93 2.33 13.10
CA GLN A 248 -10.23 2.40 12.44
C GLN A 248 -10.86 0.99 12.29
N PRO A 249 -12.20 0.87 12.26
CA PRO A 249 -12.84 -0.40 11.94
C PRO A 249 -12.56 -0.81 10.49
N LEU A 250 -12.09 -2.04 10.28
CA LEU A 250 -11.97 -2.63 8.94
C LEU A 250 -13.33 -2.56 8.21
N ASP A 251 -13.34 -2.04 6.99
CA ASP A 251 -14.53 -1.72 6.20
C ASP A 251 -14.61 -2.43 4.84
N PHE A 252 -13.59 -3.21 4.47
CA PHE A 252 -13.54 -4.02 3.24
C PHE A 252 -13.43 -5.52 3.53
N ASP A 253 -13.85 -6.34 2.55
CA ASP A 253 -13.71 -7.80 2.62
C ASP A 253 -12.25 -8.21 2.36
N SER A 254 -11.66 -8.92 3.32
CA SER A 254 -10.30 -9.47 3.27
C SER A 254 -10.23 -10.90 2.69
N GLY A 255 -11.35 -11.44 2.21
CA GLY A 255 -11.46 -12.85 1.81
C GLY A 255 -11.33 -13.82 2.99
N ASN A 256 -11.44 -13.33 4.23
CA ASN A 256 -11.10 -14.06 5.46
C ASN A 256 -9.65 -14.57 5.49
N THR A 257 -8.71 -13.81 4.91
CA THR A 257 -7.26 -14.10 4.99
C THR A 257 -6.57 -13.34 6.13
N ILE A 258 -7.11 -12.18 6.52
CA ILE A 258 -6.68 -11.35 7.65
C ILE A 258 -7.90 -10.72 8.35
N ASP A 259 -7.78 -10.45 9.65
CA ASP A 259 -8.76 -9.74 10.48
C ASP A 259 -8.46 -8.24 10.59
N GLY A 260 -7.30 -7.78 10.14
CA GLY A 260 -6.89 -6.37 10.18
C GLY A 260 -5.52 -6.09 9.56
N ILE A 261 -5.17 -4.81 9.50
CA ILE A 261 -3.90 -4.27 9.00
C ILE A 261 -3.30 -3.35 10.07
N MET A 262 -2.09 -3.68 10.52
CA MET A 262 -1.25 -2.84 11.38
C MET A 262 -0.47 -1.85 10.52
N GLY A 263 -1.03 -0.65 10.38
CA GLY A 263 -0.44 0.48 9.66
C GLY A 263 0.59 1.29 10.47
N MET A 264 1.00 2.44 9.92
CA MET A 264 2.04 3.32 10.46
C MET A 264 1.85 3.69 11.94
N ALA A 265 0.62 3.91 12.41
CA ALA A 265 0.38 4.23 13.82
C ALA A 265 0.77 3.07 14.78
N PHE A 266 0.60 1.81 14.35
CA PHE A 266 1.18 0.67 15.09
C PHE A 266 2.71 0.61 14.87
N ILE A 267 3.16 0.72 13.61
CA ILE A 267 4.57 0.50 13.24
C ILE A 267 5.53 1.50 13.90
N ARG A 268 5.11 2.75 14.20
CA ARG A 268 5.93 3.71 14.98
C ARG A 268 6.30 3.24 16.39
N ASN A 269 5.50 2.33 16.94
CA ASN A 269 5.68 1.80 18.30
C ASN A 269 6.54 0.53 18.33
N VAL A 270 6.96 0.03 17.16
CA VAL A 270 7.83 -1.15 17.05
C VAL A 270 8.99 -0.97 16.06
N TYR A 271 10.16 -1.44 16.43
CA TYR A 271 11.18 -1.81 15.46
C TYR A 271 10.84 -3.21 14.95
N MET A 272 10.59 -3.31 13.65
CA MET A 272 10.07 -4.52 13.00
C MET A 272 11.12 -5.12 12.08
N LEU A 273 11.35 -6.42 12.20
CA LEU A 273 12.14 -7.22 11.26
C LEU A 273 11.21 -8.20 10.56
N ILE A 274 11.31 -8.28 9.23
CA ILE A 274 10.59 -9.24 8.40
C ILE A 274 11.64 -10.13 7.71
N ASN A 275 11.71 -11.39 8.11
CA ASN A 275 12.54 -12.40 7.45
C ASN A 275 11.71 -13.13 6.41
N PHE A 276 12.21 -13.12 5.17
CA PHE A 276 11.54 -13.68 3.99
C PHE A 276 11.68 -15.21 3.91
N GLY A 277 12.42 -15.83 4.83
CA GLY A 277 12.81 -17.23 4.75
C GLY A 277 13.99 -17.45 3.81
N ASP A 278 14.32 -18.71 3.55
CA ASP A 278 15.40 -19.08 2.63
C ASP A 278 14.84 -19.52 1.27
N PHE A 279 14.84 -18.64 0.26
CA PHE A 279 14.55 -19.03 -1.12
C PHE A 279 15.70 -19.86 -1.68
N VAL A 280 15.46 -21.14 -1.99
CA VAL A 280 16.43 -22.01 -2.68
C VAL A 280 15.77 -22.70 -3.87
N ASP A 281 15.86 -22.07 -5.04
CA ASP A 281 15.62 -22.70 -6.34
C ASP A 281 16.62 -23.85 -6.50
N GLY A 282 16.16 -25.08 -6.25
CA GLY A 282 16.97 -26.31 -6.32
C GLY A 282 17.06 -27.12 -5.01
N ASN A 283 16.61 -26.58 -3.86
CA ASN A 283 16.44 -27.36 -2.64
C ASN A 283 15.19 -26.94 -1.84
N PRO A 284 13.97 -27.24 -2.35
CA PRO A 284 12.71 -26.91 -1.66
C PRO A 284 12.52 -27.67 -0.34
N SER A 285 13.39 -28.64 -0.01
CA SER A 285 13.33 -29.41 1.24
C SER A 285 14.17 -28.82 2.38
N ASN A 286 14.84 -27.69 2.16
CA ASN A 286 15.70 -27.03 3.15
C ASN A 286 15.52 -25.50 3.15
N GLN A 287 14.31 -25.04 2.85
CA GLN A 287 13.91 -23.64 2.98
C GLN A 287 13.43 -23.41 4.42
N LYS A 288 13.84 -22.30 5.03
CA LYS A 288 13.28 -21.86 6.32
C LYS A 288 12.02 -21.05 6.09
N ASP A 289 11.03 -21.27 6.94
CA ASP A 289 9.78 -20.51 6.91
C ASP A 289 10.01 -19.01 7.23
N PRO A 290 9.25 -18.10 6.58
CA PRO A 290 9.29 -16.68 6.91
C PRO A 290 8.73 -16.39 8.30
N TYR A 291 9.31 -15.38 8.96
CA TYR A 291 8.94 -14.97 10.32
C TYR A 291 9.14 -13.46 10.52
N MET A 292 8.51 -12.93 11.56
CA MET A 292 8.68 -11.53 12.00
C MET A 292 9.22 -11.46 13.43
N GLN A 293 9.94 -10.39 13.75
CA GLN A 293 10.41 -10.06 15.11
C GLN A 293 10.12 -8.58 15.39
N PHE A 294 9.84 -8.26 16.66
CA PHE A 294 9.40 -6.93 17.07
C PHE A 294 10.07 -6.50 18.39
N ILE A 295 10.40 -5.21 18.51
CA ILE A 295 10.85 -4.55 19.75
C ILE A 295 10.06 -3.26 19.95
N SER A 296 9.54 -2.99 21.14
CA SER A 296 8.91 -1.71 21.46
C SER A 296 9.92 -0.55 21.34
N THR A 297 9.57 0.50 20.58
CA THR A 297 10.41 1.72 20.46
C THR A 297 10.27 2.68 21.63
N THR A 298 9.26 2.49 22.48
CA THR A 298 8.97 3.34 23.65
C THR A 298 8.53 2.50 24.85
N THR A 299 8.48 3.14 26.02
CA THR A 299 7.91 2.58 27.26
C THR A 299 6.61 3.29 27.60
N ALA A 300 5.72 2.67 28.38
CA ALA A 300 4.48 3.32 28.81
C ALA A 300 4.73 4.67 29.53
N SER A 301 5.77 4.76 30.36
CA SER A 301 6.16 6.01 31.03
C SER A 301 6.70 7.09 30.08
N THR A 302 7.43 6.70 29.04
CA THR A 302 7.89 7.63 27.99
C THR A 302 6.69 8.11 27.18
N ALA A 303 5.88 7.18 26.68
CA ALA A 303 4.69 7.46 25.89
C ALA A 303 3.68 8.39 26.57
N HIS A 304 3.41 8.17 27.87
CA HIS A 304 2.57 9.07 28.67
C HIS A 304 3.19 10.47 28.77
N LYS A 305 4.51 10.58 29.03
CA LYS A 305 5.21 11.87 29.05
C LYS A 305 5.14 12.58 27.70
N ASP A 306 5.39 11.87 26.60
CA ASP A 306 5.32 12.42 25.24
C ASP A 306 3.93 13.01 24.96
N PHE A 307 2.88 12.31 25.41
CA PHE A 307 1.48 12.78 25.30
C PHE A 307 1.20 14.01 26.16
N VAL A 308 1.60 14.01 27.43
CA VAL A 308 1.42 15.16 28.34
C VAL A 308 2.14 16.41 27.81
N ASP A 309 3.37 16.27 27.35
CA ASP A 309 4.13 17.38 26.78
C ASP A 309 3.47 17.89 25.47
N SER A 310 3.07 16.99 24.58
CA SER A 310 2.59 17.32 23.22
C SER A 310 1.12 17.74 23.13
N ARG A 311 0.25 17.24 24.02
CA ARG A 311 -1.21 17.52 24.00
C ARG A 311 -1.66 18.40 25.15
N LEU A 312 -1.02 18.29 26.32
CA LEU A 312 -1.43 18.97 27.55
C LEU A 312 -0.45 20.09 27.96
N ASN A 313 0.50 20.45 27.08
CA ASN A 313 1.52 21.47 27.30
C ASN A 313 2.35 21.24 28.58
N GLY A 314 2.61 19.99 28.94
CA GLY A 314 3.37 19.61 30.13
C GLY A 314 2.56 19.58 31.43
N ASN A 315 1.25 19.87 31.40
CA ASN A 315 0.38 19.81 32.57
C ASN A 315 -0.39 18.47 32.61
N ASP A 316 0.06 17.53 33.45
CA ASP A 316 -0.58 16.23 33.58
C ASP A 316 -1.95 16.32 34.29
N ILE A 317 -2.99 16.41 33.48
CA ILE A 317 -4.41 16.36 33.88
C ILE A 317 -5.08 15.03 33.54
N THR A 318 -4.32 14.03 33.11
CA THR A 318 -4.84 12.74 32.55
C THR A 318 -5.67 11.95 33.56
N SER A 319 -5.45 12.17 34.85
CA SER A 319 -6.16 11.54 35.96
C SER A 319 -7.47 12.26 36.38
N GLU A 320 -7.81 13.39 35.76
CA GLU A 320 -9.03 14.12 36.08
C GLU A 320 -10.30 13.40 35.60
N SER A 321 -11.41 13.57 36.34
CA SER A 321 -12.66 12.82 36.09
C SER A 321 -13.31 13.07 34.73
N GLN A 322 -12.91 14.11 34.01
CA GLN A 322 -13.36 14.42 32.65
C GLN A 322 -12.71 13.54 31.57
N PHE A 323 -11.56 12.92 31.85
CA PHE A 323 -10.87 11.97 30.96
C PHE A 323 -11.09 10.51 31.37
N ALA A 324 -11.86 10.27 32.44
CA ALA A 324 -12.24 8.94 32.88
C ALA A 324 -13.20 8.28 31.86
N LEU A 325 -12.89 7.06 31.43
CA LEU A 325 -13.73 6.33 30.48
C LEU A 325 -15.13 6.06 31.06
N LEU A 326 -16.16 6.23 30.22
CA LEU A 326 -17.54 5.91 30.54
C LEU A 326 -17.69 4.42 30.93
N PRO A 327 -18.71 4.05 31.74
CA PRO A 327 -19.06 2.65 31.97
C PRO A 327 -19.33 1.92 30.65
N ALA A 328 -19.02 0.61 30.59
CA ALA A 328 -19.20 -0.18 29.36
C ALA A 328 -20.65 -0.18 28.83
N SER A 329 -21.66 -0.02 29.68
CA SER A 329 -23.08 0.11 29.30
C SER A 329 -23.44 1.46 28.66
N GLN A 330 -22.53 2.43 28.66
CA GLN A 330 -22.68 3.76 28.04
C GLN A 330 -21.72 3.95 26.85
N GLY A 331 -20.93 2.93 26.51
CA GLY A 331 -20.06 2.98 25.35
C GLY A 331 -20.88 3.06 24.05
N GLN A 332 -20.49 3.96 23.16
CA GLN A 332 -20.94 3.96 21.78
C GLN A 332 -20.33 2.77 21.01
N THR A 333 -21.00 2.34 19.96
CA THR A 333 -20.52 1.31 19.03
C THR A 333 -20.52 1.89 17.63
N SER A 334 -19.46 1.67 16.87
CA SER A 334 -19.43 2.08 15.47
C SER A 334 -20.44 1.25 14.67
N SER A 335 -21.15 1.90 13.75
CA SER A 335 -22.04 1.19 12.83
C SER A 335 -21.22 0.64 11.68
N ALA A 336 -21.49 -0.60 11.27
CA ALA A 336 -21.07 -1.06 9.95
C ALA A 336 -21.62 -0.09 8.89
N PRO A 337 -20.87 0.21 7.81
CA PRO A 337 -21.42 0.91 6.67
C PRO A 337 -22.73 0.22 6.25
N LYS A 338 -23.78 0.99 5.98
CA LYS A 338 -24.98 0.39 5.37
C LYS A 338 -24.53 -0.27 4.08
N GLU A 339 -24.93 -1.52 3.87
CA GLU A 339 -24.85 -2.15 2.55
C GLU A 339 -25.71 -1.34 1.56
N THR A 340 -25.10 -0.34 0.93
CA THR A 340 -25.49 0.06 -0.41
C THR A 340 -25.18 -1.15 -1.27
N GLY A 341 -26.22 -1.94 -1.56
CA GLY A 341 -26.09 -3.33 -1.99
C GLY A 341 -25.03 -3.55 -3.06
N VAL A 342 -24.29 -4.66 -2.86
CA VAL A 342 -23.23 -5.20 -3.72
C VAL A 342 -23.36 -4.72 -5.17
N PRO A 343 -22.40 -3.93 -5.70
CA PRO A 343 -22.23 -3.79 -7.13
C PRO A 343 -21.85 -5.17 -7.66
N ASP A 344 -22.82 -5.85 -8.28
CA ASP A 344 -22.57 -7.12 -8.97
C ASP A 344 -21.35 -6.96 -9.88
N SER A 345 -20.35 -7.81 -9.71
CA SER A 345 -19.01 -7.69 -10.32
C SER A 345 -18.99 -7.99 -11.82
N SER A 346 -20.15 -7.89 -12.47
CA SER A 346 -20.40 -8.13 -13.89
C SER A 346 -20.46 -6.86 -14.75
N ASN A 347 -20.56 -5.65 -14.17
CA ASN A 347 -20.64 -4.40 -14.95
C ASN A 347 -19.91 -3.20 -14.29
N PRO A 348 -18.86 -2.63 -14.92
CA PRO A 348 -18.33 -1.34 -14.51
C PRO A 348 -19.27 -0.19 -14.91
N PHE A 349 -19.15 0.94 -14.20
CA PHE A 349 -19.89 2.21 -14.36
C PHE A 349 -21.33 2.24 -13.81
N ASN A 350 -21.48 2.75 -12.57
CA ASN A 350 -22.76 3.24 -12.08
C ASN A 350 -23.20 4.50 -12.83
N SER A 351 -24.12 4.30 -13.77
CA SER A 351 -24.77 5.35 -14.56
C SER A 351 -25.84 6.07 -13.72
N GLN A 352 -25.51 7.20 -13.08
CA GLN A 352 -26.53 8.19 -12.70
C GLN A 352 -26.54 9.43 -13.59
N ASN A 353 -25.39 9.81 -14.16
CA ASN A 353 -25.31 10.95 -15.09
C ASN A 353 -25.62 10.59 -16.56
N ILE A 354 -25.57 9.30 -16.95
CA ILE A 354 -25.76 8.87 -18.35
C ILE A 354 -27.24 8.73 -18.72
N HIS A 355 -28.15 8.32 -17.82
CA HIS A 355 -29.58 8.17 -18.16
C HIS A 355 -30.23 9.48 -18.66
N ARG A 356 -29.73 10.64 -18.25
CA ARG A 356 -30.17 11.96 -18.76
C ARG A 356 -29.79 12.18 -20.23
N PHE A 357 -28.69 11.59 -20.69
CA PHE A 357 -28.16 11.75 -22.05
C PHE A 357 -28.45 10.55 -22.96
N LEU A 358 -28.82 9.39 -22.40
CA LEU A 358 -29.14 8.16 -23.10
C LEU A 358 -30.11 8.33 -24.30
N PRO A 359 -31.22 9.09 -24.24
CA PRO A 359 -32.07 9.29 -25.43
C PRO A 359 -31.37 10.05 -26.56
N TYR A 360 -30.48 10.99 -26.23
CA TYR A 360 -29.68 11.74 -27.23
C TYR A 360 -28.57 10.88 -27.85
N ILE A 361 -27.96 10.00 -27.05
CA ILE A 361 -26.95 9.03 -27.53
C ILE A 361 -27.61 8.04 -28.49
N ILE A 362 -28.76 7.46 -28.13
CA ILE A 362 -29.51 6.55 -29.01
C ILE A 362 -29.93 7.25 -30.30
N ALA A 363 -30.48 8.48 -30.22
CA ALA A 363 -30.85 9.26 -31.40
C ALA A 363 -29.64 9.55 -32.31
N GLY A 364 -28.50 9.95 -31.75
CA GLY A 364 -27.26 10.19 -32.49
C GLY A 364 -26.74 8.93 -33.18
N SER A 365 -26.70 7.80 -32.47
CA SER A 365 -26.26 6.50 -33.02
C SER A 365 -27.16 6.02 -34.17
N VAL A 366 -28.48 6.21 -34.09
CA VAL A 366 -29.41 5.87 -35.17
C VAL A 366 -29.17 6.75 -36.40
N ILE A 367 -28.98 8.06 -36.23
CA ILE A 367 -28.69 8.98 -37.34
C ILE A 367 -27.36 8.61 -38.04
N VAL A 368 -26.30 8.34 -37.27
CA VAL A 368 -24.99 7.91 -37.82
C VAL A 368 -25.10 6.54 -38.50
N GLY A 369 -25.82 5.59 -37.91
CA GLY A 369 -26.05 4.27 -38.51
C GLY A 369 -26.81 4.34 -39.84
N LEU A 370 -27.86 5.15 -39.92
CA LEU A 370 -28.62 5.37 -41.16
C LEU A 370 -27.78 6.11 -42.22
N ALA A 371 -26.95 7.07 -41.83
CA ALA A 371 -26.02 7.75 -42.73
C ALA A 371 -24.97 6.78 -43.31
N LEU A 372 -24.40 5.91 -42.48
CA LEU A 372 -23.44 4.87 -42.91
C LEU A 372 -24.10 3.84 -43.83
N LEU A 373 -25.32 3.38 -43.52
CA LEU A 373 -26.07 2.48 -44.39
C LEU A 373 -26.43 3.13 -45.73
N GLY A 374 -26.84 4.40 -45.73
CA GLY A 374 -27.07 5.19 -46.95
C GLY A 374 -25.81 5.35 -47.80
N PHE A 375 -24.66 5.62 -47.17
CA PHE A 375 -23.36 5.72 -47.83
C PHE A 375 -22.92 4.38 -48.43
N LEU A 376 -23.03 3.27 -47.68
CA LEU A 376 -22.74 1.92 -48.15
C LEU A 376 -23.65 1.53 -49.33
N PHE A 377 -24.95 1.83 -49.26
CA PHE A 377 -25.89 1.59 -50.35
C PHE A 377 -25.51 2.41 -51.60
N ALA A 378 -25.17 3.70 -51.45
CA ALA A 378 -24.70 4.53 -52.55
C ALA A 378 -23.39 4.01 -53.17
N CYS A 379 -22.45 3.53 -52.36
CA CYS A 379 -21.21 2.90 -52.84
C CYS A 379 -21.47 1.58 -53.58
N CYS A 380 -22.37 0.72 -53.08
CA CYS A 380 -22.76 -0.53 -53.73
C CYS A 380 -23.50 -0.28 -55.06
N CYS A 381 -24.40 0.69 -55.10
CA CYS A 381 -25.11 1.09 -56.32
C CYS A 381 -24.18 1.74 -57.36
N ARG A 382 -23.17 2.54 -56.96
CA ARG A 382 -22.13 3.04 -57.87
C ARG A 382 -21.23 1.92 -58.39
N ARG A 383 -20.83 0.95 -57.55
CA ARG A 383 -19.99 -0.21 -57.98
C ARG A 383 -20.70 -1.17 -58.94
N ARG A 384 -22.04 -1.21 -58.96
CA ARG A 384 -22.79 -2.05 -59.93
C ARG A 384 -22.76 -1.53 -61.38
N ARG A 385 -22.15 -0.37 -61.65
CA ARG A 385 -22.06 0.21 -63.01
C ARG A 385 -20.70 0.08 -63.70
N SER A 386 -19.73 -0.63 -63.10
CA SER A 386 -18.48 -0.98 -63.78
C SER A 386 -18.00 -2.40 -63.44
N ARG A 387 -18.29 -3.33 -64.35
CA ARG A 387 -17.61 -4.64 -64.46
C ARG A 387 -17.45 -4.96 -65.93
N GLY A 388 -16.22 -5.16 -66.37
CA GLY A 388 -15.88 -5.78 -67.64
C GLY A 388 -14.47 -6.35 -67.60
N ILE A 389 -14.35 -7.66 -67.88
CA ILE A 389 -13.16 -8.33 -68.45
C ILE A 389 -11.96 -8.49 -67.47
N GLN A 390 -11.20 -9.60 -67.37
CA GLN A 390 -11.36 -11.06 -67.63
C GLN A 390 -10.20 -11.83 -66.93
N PHE A 391 -10.33 -13.17 -66.76
CA PHE A 391 -9.28 -14.24 -66.67
C PHE A 391 -7.88 -13.96 -66.05
N THR A 392 -7.38 -14.74 -65.07
CA THR A 392 -6.75 -16.09 -65.26
C THR A 392 -6.27 -16.73 -63.91
N ASN A 393 -5.79 -17.99 -63.96
CA ASN A 393 -5.34 -18.85 -62.85
C ASN A 393 -3.98 -18.46 -62.19
N ALA A 394 -3.74 -18.85 -60.91
CA ALA A 394 -2.69 -19.84 -60.54
C ALA A 394 -2.41 -20.03 -59.01
N ARG A 395 -2.40 -21.31 -58.61
CA ARG A 395 -1.56 -22.05 -57.61
C ARG A 395 -0.93 -21.45 -56.33
N SER A 396 -1.03 -22.28 -55.30
CA SER A 396 -0.24 -22.54 -54.08
C SER A 396 1.22 -22.08 -53.94
N TYR A 397 1.52 -21.54 -52.74
CA TYR A 397 2.63 -21.86 -51.80
C TYR A 397 4.07 -22.16 -52.32
N ARG A 398 5.02 -21.27 -51.99
CA ARG A 398 6.30 -21.62 -51.30
C ARG A 398 6.93 -20.38 -50.63
N ALA A 399 7.97 -20.57 -49.82
CA ALA A 399 8.47 -19.59 -48.85
C ALA A 399 9.88 -19.02 -49.15
N LEU A 400 10.21 -17.93 -48.44
CA LEU A 400 11.54 -17.39 -48.11
C LEU A 400 12.45 -16.93 -49.27
N GLN A 401 12.42 -15.61 -49.53
CA GLN A 401 13.61 -14.74 -49.70
C GLN A 401 13.17 -13.27 -49.81
N ASP A 402 13.64 -12.40 -48.91
CA ASP A 402 13.96 -11.00 -49.20
C ASP A 402 14.81 -10.39 -48.06
N PRO A 403 15.66 -9.38 -48.32
CA PRO A 403 16.73 -8.96 -47.41
C PRO A 403 16.30 -7.93 -46.34
N SER A 404 17.12 -7.82 -45.30
CA SER A 404 16.97 -6.84 -44.20
C SER A 404 17.05 -5.38 -44.68
N PRO A 405 16.31 -4.43 -44.07
CA PRO A 405 16.43 -3.01 -44.37
C PRO A 405 17.81 -2.44 -43.97
N PRO A 406 18.35 -1.46 -44.70
CA PRO A 406 19.66 -0.87 -44.42
C PRO A 406 19.66 0.00 -43.15
N GLY A 407 20.75 -0.07 -42.37
CA GLY A 407 20.94 0.73 -41.16
C GLY A 407 21.28 2.20 -41.45
N TYR A 408 20.86 3.09 -40.55
CA TYR A 408 21.19 4.52 -40.61
C TYR A 408 22.64 4.76 -40.18
N ASN A 409 23.41 5.46 -41.02
CA ASN A 409 24.76 5.92 -40.69
C ASN A 409 24.74 7.34 -40.11
N LEU A 410 25.50 7.56 -39.04
CA LEU A 410 25.87 8.91 -38.59
C LEU A 410 26.88 9.56 -39.57
N TYR A 411 27.08 10.88 -39.41
CA TYR A 411 28.02 11.76 -40.12
C TYR A 411 27.61 12.27 -41.51
N SER A 412 27.01 13.46 -41.54
CA SER A 412 27.42 14.58 -42.42
C SER A 412 26.69 15.88 -42.07
N MET A 413 27.43 16.89 -41.59
CA MET A 413 26.96 18.29 -41.45
C MET A 413 27.74 19.18 -42.43
N PRO A 414 27.11 20.17 -43.09
CA PRO A 414 27.80 21.25 -43.80
C PRO A 414 28.10 22.47 -42.90
N PRO A 415 29.03 23.38 -43.25
CA PRO A 415 29.69 24.25 -42.27
C PRO A 415 29.33 25.76 -42.27
N SER A 416 29.34 26.33 -41.05
CA SER A 416 29.86 27.65 -40.61
C SER A 416 29.47 28.99 -41.26
N SER A 417 28.97 29.90 -40.41
CA SER A 417 29.51 31.27 -40.19
C SER A 417 29.30 31.65 -38.71
N GLN A 418 30.38 31.73 -37.90
CA GLN A 418 31.06 32.94 -37.38
C GLN A 418 30.22 33.88 -36.47
N GLN A 419 30.72 34.50 -35.37
CA GLN A 419 31.88 34.25 -34.48
C GLN A 419 31.85 35.26 -33.29
N GLN A 420 32.17 34.82 -32.05
CA GLN A 420 32.57 35.57 -30.79
C GLN A 420 32.00 34.77 -29.57
N GLY A 421 32.68 34.34 -28.49
CA GLY A 421 34.08 34.50 -27.99
C GLY A 421 34.18 35.63 -26.97
N TYR A 422 34.46 35.47 -25.66
CA TYR A 422 34.93 34.36 -24.78
C TYR A 422 34.15 34.41 -23.41
N GLY A 423 34.28 33.54 -22.39
CA GLY A 423 35.05 32.30 -22.14
C GLY A 423 35.23 32.00 -20.62
N ALA A 424 35.94 30.91 -20.26
CA ALA A 424 36.39 30.46 -18.91
C ALA A 424 35.37 29.91 -17.88
N TYR A 425 35.72 28.75 -17.30
CA TYR A 425 35.11 28.08 -16.14
C TYR A 425 35.71 28.61 -14.82
N ALA A 426 34.98 28.50 -13.70
CA ALA A 426 35.53 28.61 -12.34
C ALA A 426 34.83 27.62 -11.38
N ASP A 427 35.63 27.07 -10.46
CA ASP A 427 35.31 25.96 -9.55
C ASP A 427 34.91 26.48 -8.14
N PRO A 428 33.77 26.05 -7.53
CA PRO A 428 33.27 26.58 -6.27
C PRO A 428 33.76 25.83 -5.01
N TYR A 429 35.06 25.51 -4.92
CA TYR A 429 35.67 25.01 -3.67
C TYR A 429 37.00 25.68 -3.32
N TYR A 430 36.96 26.90 -2.76
CA TYR A 430 37.99 27.36 -1.82
C TYR A 430 37.42 28.32 -0.76
N ARG A 431 37.86 28.13 0.49
CA ARG A 431 37.45 28.95 1.65
C ARG A 431 38.17 30.30 1.67
N GLY A 432 37.47 31.33 2.14
CA GLY A 432 37.98 32.59 2.66
C GLY A 432 37.06 33.06 3.78
#